data_AF-A0A954JV86-F1
#
_entry.id   AF-A0A954JV86-F1
#
_cell.length_a   1.000
_cell.length_b   1.000
_cell.length_c   1.000
_cell.angle_alpha   90.00
_cell.angle_beta   90.00
_cell.angle_gamma   90.00
#
_symmetry.space_group_name_H-M   'P 1'
#
loop_
_entity.id
_entity.type
_entity.pdbx_description
1 polymer ?
#
loop_
_entity_poly.entity_id
_entity_poly.type
_entity_poly.pdbx_seq_one_letter_code
_entity_poly.pdbx_strand_id
1 'polypeptide(L)'
;AAGRFDVLLSPHHGSQSANTRDLSEWARPAYVIVSGGREKTISELKKIYSETAQIYSTRQHGAIVCQIDETGNLMVNPFRIDGQYTDTWEQ
;
A
#
# COMPACT_ATOMS: atom_id res chain seq x y z
N ALA A 1 -13.30 -11.29 -4.74
CA ALA A 1 -13.47 -11.54 -3.30
C ALA A 1 -12.55 -12.68 -2.87
N ALA A 2 -11.70 -12.58 -1.87
CA ALA A 2 -11.45 -11.47 -0.97
C ALA A 2 -10.11 -11.72 -0.25
N GLY A 3 -9.35 -10.64 -0.06
CA GLY A 3 -8.73 -10.46 1.23
C GLY A 3 -9.80 -10.31 2.30
N ARG A 4 -9.59 -10.72 3.56
CA ARG A 4 -10.61 -10.51 4.58
C ARG A 4 -10.95 -9.01 4.75
N PHE A 5 -10.00 -8.15 4.39
CA PHE A 5 -10.17 -6.71 4.25
C PHE A 5 -9.74 -6.27 2.85
N ASP A 6 -10.41 -5.28 2.28
CA ASP A 6 -10.03 -4.77 0.96
C ASP A 6 -8.81 -3.84 1.05
N VAL A 7 -8.83 -2.89 1.99
CA VAL A 7 -7.76 -1.90 2.18
C VAL A 7 -7.25 -1.94 3.62
N LEU A 8 -5.94 -2.05 3.80
CA LEU A 8 -5.26 -1.88 5.08
C LEU A 8 -4.36 -0.65 5.01
N LEU A 9 -4.63 0.35 5.85
CA LEU A 9 -3.63 1.36 6.16
C LEU A 9 -2.56 0.72 7.04
N SER A 10 -1.34 0.61 6.51
CA SER A 10 -0.23 -0.06 7.17
C SER A 10 0.06 0.57 8.54
N PRO A 11 0.14 -0.23 9.62
CA PRO A 11 0.44 0.27 10.95
C PRO A 11 1.76 1.03 11.01
N HIS A 12 1.78 2.07 11.85
CA HIS A 12 2.97 2.83 12.21
C HIS A 12 3.83 3.21 10.99
N HIS A 13 3.20 3.85 10.01
CA HIS A 13 3.86 4.35 8.80
C HIS A 13 4.64 3.27 8.01
N GLY A 14 4.23 2.01 8.11
CA GLY A 14 4.91 0.89 7.43
C GLY A 14 6.04 0.24 8.23
N SER A 15 6.11 0.46 9.54
CA SER A 15 7.09 -0.23 10.38
C SER A 15 6.99 -1.75 10.25
N GLN A 16 8.10 -2.42 9.92
CA GLN A 16 8.13 -3.89 9.81
C GLN A 16 7.72 -4.59 11.11
N SER A 17 8.13 -4.06 12.27
CA SER A 17 7.77 -4.64 13.57
C SER A 17 6.27 -4.56 13.89
N ALA A 18 5.54 -3.63 13.25
CA ALA A 18 4.09 -3.49 13.39
C ALA A 18 3.31 -4.21 12.27
N ASN A 19 3.98 -4.58 11.17
CA ASN A 19 3.43 -5.35 10.07
C ASN A 19 3.89 -6.80 10.21
N THR A 20 3.23 -7.56 11.08
CA THR A 20 3.60 -8.96 11.32
C THR A 20 3.02 -9.88 10.26
N ARG A 21 3.58 -11.09 10.15
CA ARG A 21 3.00 -12.18 9.33
C ARG A 21 1.58 -12.52 9.82
N ASP A 22 1.37 -12.61 11.12
CA ASP A 22 0.06 -12.87 11.72
C ASP A 22 -0.98 -11.82 11.31
N LEU A 23 -0.61 -10.53 11.29
CA LEU A 23 -1.49 -9.47 10.80
C LEU A 23 -1.83 -9.68 9.31
N SER A 24 -0.83 -10.00 8.50
CA SER A 24 -1.03 -10.29 7.08
C SER A 24 -1.96 -11.48 6.86
N GLU A 25 -1.82 -12.56 7.62
CA GLU A 25 -2.62 -13.78 7.49
C GLU A 25 -4.04 -13.61 8.05
N TRP A 26 -4.22 -12.83 9.11
CA TRP A 26 -5.53 -12.53 9.66
C TRP A 26 -6.32 -11.58 8.76
N ALA A 27 -5.65 -10.54 8.23
CA ALA A 27 -6.30 -9.52 7.42
C ALA A 27 -6.39 -9.88 5.92
N ARG A 28 -5.37 -10.55 5.40
CA ARG A 28 -5.20 -10.90 3.98
C ARG A 28 -5.50 -9.73 3.03
N PRO A 29 -5.04 -8.49 3.26
CA PRO A 29 -5.55 -7.33 2.54
C PRO A 29 -5.32 -7.41 1.02
N ALA A 30 -6.26 -6.90 0.22
CA ALA A 30 -6.04 -6.72 -1.22
C ALA A 30 -5.10 -5.54 -1.50
N TYR A 31 -5.22 -4.47 -0.71
CA TYR A 31 -4.40 -3.27 -0.79
C TYR A 31 -3.77 -2.95 0.57
N VAL A 32 -2.47 -2.64 0.58
CA VAL A 32 -1.76 -2.10 1.74
C VAL A 32 -1.27 -0.70 1.41
N ILE A 33 -1.73 0.31 2.13
CA ILE A 33 -1.35 1.70 1.91
C ILE A 33 -0.42 2.14 3.03
N VAL A 34 0.71 2.74 2.68
CA VAL A 34 1.66 3.30 3.64
C VAL A 34 1.59 4.82 3.57
N SER A 35 1.16 5.45 4.65
CA SER A 35 1.39 6.88 4.84
C SER A 35 2.71 7.07 5.57
N GLY A 36 3.79 7.28 4.83
CA GLY A 36 5.15 7.32 5.38
C GLY A 36 6.19 7.77 4.38
N GLY A 37 7.37 8.14 4.89
CA GLY A 37 8.44 8.77 4.11
C GLY A 37 9.67 7.90 3.85
N ARG A 38 9.66 6.60 4.16
CA ARG A 38 10.84 5.74 3.93
C ARG A 38 10.79 5.11 2.55
N GLU A 39 11.93 5.09 1.87
CA GLU A 39 12.07 4.57 0.50
C GLU A 39 11.89 3.04 0.44
N LYS A 40 12.47 2.33 1.41
CA LYS A 40 12.49 0.86 1.42
C LYS A 40 11.19 0.21 1.92
N THR A 41 10.19 0.98 2.35
CA THR A 41 9.01 0.40 3.00
C THR A 41 8.28 -0.60 2.10
N ILE A 42 8.07 -0.27 0.81
CA ILE A 42 7.33 -1.18 -0.08
C ILE A 42 8.07 -2.50 -0.26
N SER A 43 9.37 -2.47 -0.52
CA SER A 43 10.17 -3.69 -0.71
C SER A 43 10.28 -4.53 0.56
N GLU A 44 10.22 -3.90 1.73
CA GLU A 44 10.16 -4.59 3.02
C GLU A 44 8.79 -5.23 3.27
N LEU A 45 7.70 -4.50 3.05
CA LEU A 45 6.34 -5.02 3.25
C LEU A 45 5.97 -6.12 2.26
N LYS A 46 6.54 -6.11 1.03
CA LYS A 46 6.40 -7.21 0.06
C LYS A 46 6.94 -8.56 0.57
N LYS A 47 7.80 -8.57 1.60
CA LYS A 47 8.30 -9.81 2.23
C LYS A 47 7.32 -10.39 3.26
N ILE A 48 6.38 -9.57 3.71
CA ILE A 48 5.42 -9.90 4.78
C ILE A 48 4.06 -10.21 4.17
N TYR A 49 3.57 -9.32 3.31
CA TYR A 49 2.26 -9.45 2.68
C TYR A 49 2.29 -10.36 1.46
N SER A 50 1.12 -10.91 1.12
CA SER A 50 0.95 -11.80 -0.04
C SER A 50 1.42 -11.12 -1.34
N GLU A 51 1.96 -11.91 -2.27
CA GLU A 51 2.35 -11.45 -3.61
C GLU A 51 1.19 -10.83 -4.41
N THR A 52 -0.06 -11.19 -4.07
CA THR A 52 -1.26 -10.63 -4.69
C THR A 52 -1.70 -9.31 -4.07
N ALA A 53 -1.18 -8.94 -2.90
CA ALA A 53 -1.50 -7.67 -2.26
C ALA A 53 -0.78 -6.52 -2.98
N GLN A 54 -1.54 -5.51 -3.40
CA GLN A 54 -0.98 -4.30 -3.97
C GLN A 54 -0.55 -3.35 -2.85
N ILE A 55 0.69 -2.88 -2.91
CA ILE A 55 1.25 -2.01 -1.87
C ILE A 55 1.53 -0.62 -2.44
N TYR A 56 0.89 0.39 -1.87
CA TYR A 56 1.13 1.80 -2.19
C TYR A 56 1.84 2.51 -1.04
N SER A 57 2.59 3.57 -1.38
CA SER A 57 3.21 4.48 -0.41
C SER A 57 2.99 5.91 -0.85
N THR A 58 2.57 6.78 0.07
CA THR A 58 2.34 8.20 -0.24
C THR A 58 3.62 8.94 -0.66
N ARG A 59 4.80 8.46 -0.26
CA ARG A 59 6.09 9.00 -0.75
C ARG A 59 6.20 8.83 -2.27
N GLN A 60 6.04 7.60 -2.75
CA GLN A 60 6.22 7.24 -4.15
C GLN A 60 5.01 7.65 -5.01
N HIS A 61 3.81 7.41 -4.51
CA HIS A 61 2.58 7.46 -5.28
C HIS A 61 1.73 8.72 -5.03
N GLY A 62 2.15 9.60 -4.11
CA GLY A 62 1.35 10.77 -3.71
C GLY A 62 0.08 10.38 -2.94
N ALA A 63 -0.97 11.19 -3.06
CA ALA A 63 -2.26 10.87 -2.45
C ALA A 63 -2.84 9.58 -3.05
N ILE A 64 -3.38 8.70 -2.21
CA ILE A 64 -4.06 7.47 -2.65
C ILE A 64 -5.55 7.66 -2.41
N VAL A 65 -6.35 7.54 -3.46
CA VAL A 65 -7.81 7.69 -3.41
C VAL A 65 -8.45 6.32 -3.45
N CYS A 66 -9.17 5.96 -2.40
CA CYS A 66 -10.02 4.77 -2.36
C CYS A 66 -11.49 5.22 -2.53
N GLN A 67 -12.13 4.80 -3.62
CA GLN A 67 -13.53 5.09 -3.91
C GLN A 67 -14.32 3.79 -3.84
N ILE A 68 -15.40 3.79 -3.07
CA ILE A 68 -16.34 2.69 -2.97
C ILE A 68 -17.67 3.19 -3.52
N ASP A 69 -18.21 2.52 -4.53
CA ASP A 69 -19.51 2.87 -5.11
C ASP A 69 -20.67 2.23 -4.33
N GLU A 70 -21.91 2.57 -4.71
CA GLU A 70 -23.13 2.07 -4.07
C GLU A 70 -23.34 0.55 -4.21
N THR A 71 -22.65 -0.10 -5.16
CA THR A 71 -22.68 -1.55 -5.36
C THR A 71 -21.56 -2.27 -4.59
N GLY A 72 -20.71 -1.50 -3.89
CA GLY A 72 -19.58 -2.02 -3.13
C GLY A 72 -18.32 -2.25 -3.96
N ASN A 73 -18.24 -1.78 -5.20
CA ASN A 73 -17.00 -1.88 -5.97
C ASN A 73 -15.97 -0.90 -5.42
N LEU A 74 -14.76 -1.39 -5.17
CA LEU A 74 -13.61 -0.59 -4.74
C LEU A 74 -12.72 -0.24 -5.94
N MET A 75 -12.41 1.04 -6.10
CA MET A 75 -11.31 1.53 -6.94
C MET A 75 -10.24 2.17 -6.06
N VAL A 76 -8.97 1.82 -6.28
CA VAL A 76 -7.81 2.40 -5.57
C VAL A 76 -6.88 3.06 -6.59
N ASN A 77 -6.78 4.38 -6.55
CA ASN A 77 -6.04 5.18 -7.53
C ASN A 77 -4.94 6.01 -6.86
N PRO A 78 -3.66 5.80 -7.21
CA PRO A 78 -2.58 6.70 -6.79
C PRO A 78 -2.56 7.99 -7.61
N PHE A 79 -2.07 9.09 -7.03
CA PHE A 79 -1.87 10.36 -7.74
C PHE A 79 -0.69 10.28 -8.74
N ARG A 80 0.39 9.59 -8.37
CA ARG A 80 1.55 9.33 -9.25
C ARG A 80 1.56 7.86 -9.66
N ILE A 81 1.79 7.62 -10.95
CA ILE A 81 1.90 6.27 -11.52
C ILE A 81 3.38 5.93 -11.71
N ASP A 82 3.75 4.69 -11.39
CA ASP A 82 5.12 4.19 -11.59
C ASP A 82 5.57 4.38 -13.05
N GLY A 83 6.74 4.97 -13.24
CA GLY A 83 7.34 5.26 -14.55
C GLY A 83 7.09 6.66 -15.12
N GLN A 84 6.38 7.55 -14.43
CA GLN A 84 6.16 8.94 -14.87
C GLN A 84 6.96 10.02 -14.11
N TYR A 85 7.83 9.61 -13.16
CA TYR A 85 8.72 10.52 -12.46
C TYR A 85 10.12 9.89 -12.33
N THR A 86 11.06 10.35 -13.16
CA THR A 86 12.48 10.34 -12.82
C THR A 86 12.75 11.62 -12.05
N ASP A 87 13.18 11.53 -10.80
CA ASP A 87 13.67 12.70 -10.06
C ASP A 87 14.87 13.29 -10.82
N THR A 88 14.66 14.39 -11.55
CA THR A 88 15.73 15.18 -12.18
C THR A 88 16.18 16.35 -11.29
N TRP A 89 15.94 16.27 -9.98
CA TRP A 89 16.30 17.31 -9.01
C TRP A 89 17.48 16.95 -8.10
N GLU A 90 18.31 15.98 -8.47
CA GLU A 90 19.64 15.82 -7.85
C GLU A 90 20.72 16.28 -8.84
N GLN A 91 21.32 17.42 -8.49
CA GLN A 91 22.65 17.86 -8.95
C GLN A 91 23.72 16.93 -8.39
#